data_AF-A0A9J6GUP1-F1
#
_entry.id   AF-A0A9J6GUP1-F1
#
_cell.length_a   1.000
_cell.length_b   1.000
_cell.length_c   1.000
_cell.angle_alpha   90.00
_cell.angle_beta   90.00
_cell.angle_gamma   90.00
#
_symmetry.space_group_name_H-M   'P 1'
#
loop_
_entity.id
_entity.type
_entity.pdbx_description
1 polymer ?
#
loop_
_entity_poly.entity_id
_entity_poly.type
_entity_poly.pdbx_seq_one_letter_code
_entity_poly.pdbx_strand_id
1 'polypeptide(L)'
;MKIDTYSTPDSMDEWISNLRSCTREFTRPICCTENFPFIDRNLITLWNHRKKIVARLRNNKDNIHIQKELAAHKQVIQTYDDDLARRNWRETCESINGRLHLARIWKILKGLLEHSRPQHTLTKIQLTLQLGDEELRKVLCDTFYPRTTVQDLPHYPVYSISGMDSDCTAAELSLALSYMTKNTAPG
;
A
#
# COMPACT_ATOMS: atom_id res chain seq x y z
N MET A 1 3.89 -41.73 -2.32
CA MET A 1 4.30 -41.31 -0.96
C MET A 1 5.16 -42.43 -0.41
N LYS A 2 6.47 -42.21 -0.30
CA LYS A 2 7.35 -43.15 0.41
C LYS A 2 7.07 -42.96 1.89
N ILE A 3 6.66 -44.02 2.56
CA ILE A 3 6.57 -44.05 4.02
C ILE A 3 7.97 -44.45 4.44
N ASP A 4 8.82 -43.46 4.68
CA ASP A 4 10.16 -43.73 5.20
C ASP A 4 10.00 -44.35 6.59
N THR A 5 10.68 -45.47 6.79
CA THR A 5 10.70 -46.24 8.04
C THR A 5 11.25 -45.36 9.16
N TYR A 6 10.39 -44.96 10.09
CA TYR A 6 10.80 -44.17 11.25
C TYR A 6 11.67 -45.04 12.16
N SER A 7 12.97 -44.74 12.19
CA SER A 7 13.90 -45.23 13.22
C SER A 7 13.38 -44.79 14.58
N THR A 8 13.21 -45.71 15.53
CA THR A 8 12.86 -45.34 16.92
C THR A 8 14.00 -44.52 17.50
N PRO A 9 13.76 -43.27 17.93
CA PRO A 9 14.81 -42.44 18.51
C PRO A 9 15.13 -42.93 19.93
N ASP A 10 16.41 -43.14 20.20
CA ASP A 10 16.94 -43.63 21.49
C ASP A 10 16.97 -42.53 22.57
N SER A 11 16.79 -41.26 22.19
CA SER A 11 16.85 -40.10 23.08
C SER A 11 15.72 -39.09 22.84
N MET A 12 15.24 -38.47 23.93
CA MET A 12 14.22 -37.42 23.92
C MET A 12 14.63 -36.22 23.05
N ASP A 13 15.92 -35.85 23.09
CA ASP A 13 16.43 -34.69 22.34
C ASP A 13 16.48 -34.93 20.83
N GLU A 14 16.80 -36.15 20.41
CA GLU A 14 16.74 -36.56 19.00
C GLU A 14 15.29 -36.57 18.51
N TRP A 15 14.36 -37.05 19.33
CA TRP A 15 12.93 -37.00 19.02
C TRP A 15 12.43 -35.55 18.85
N ILE A 16 12.82 -34.63 19.75
CA ILE A 16 12.46 -33.21 19.64
C ILE A 16 13.09 -32.57 18.40
N SER A 17 14.34 -32.90 18.08
CA SER A 17 15.03 -32.39 16.88
C SER A 17 14.37 -32.88 15.60
N ASN A 18 14.01 -34.17 15.53
CA ASN A 18 13.28 -34.75 14.41
C ASN A 18 11.89 -34.12 14.26
N LEU A 19 11.17 -33.90 15.37
CA LEU A 19 9.87 -33.23 15.35
C LEU A 19 9.96 -31.78 14.87
N ARG A 20 10.98 -31.03 15.30
CA ARG A 20 11.26 -29.67 14.79
C ARG A 20 11.62 -29.65 13.31
N SER A 21 12.39 -30.65 12.86
CA SER A 21 12.78 -30.78 11.46
C SER A 21 11.58 -31.11 10.58
N CYS A 22 10.76 -32.10 10.97
CA CYS A 22 9.53 -32.44 10.26
C CYS A 22 8.55 -31.26 10.25
N THR A 23 8.34 -30.59 11.39
CA THR A 23 7.46 -29.40 11.41
C THR A 23 7.98 -28.32 10.49
N ARG A 24 9.29 -28.08 10.40
CA ARG A 24 9.86 -27.11 9.45
C ARG A 24 9.72 -27.54 7.99
N GLU A 25 9.86 -28.82 7.68
CA GLU A 25 9.69 -29.34 6.30
C GLU A 25 8.26 -29.25 5.81
N PHE A 26 7.28 -29.55 6.68
CA PHE A 26 5.86 -29.56 6.31
C PHE A 26 5.14 -28.23 6.56
N THR A 27 5.75 -27.28 7.27
CA THR A 27 5.19 -25.94 7.50
C THR A 27 5.77 -24.95 6.51
N ARG A 28 4.91 -24.31 5.72
CA ARG A 28 5.30 -23.19 4.86
C ARG A 28 5.11 -21.88 5.61
N PRO A 29 6.16 -21.07 5.84
CA PRO A 29 5.99 -19.75 6.42
C PRO A 29 5.21 -18.87 5.43
N ILE A 30 4.16 -18.22 5.94
CA ILE A 30 3.40 -17.23 5.17
C ILE A 30 3.97 -15.88 5.58
N CYS A 31 4.63 -15.18 4.65
CA CYS A 31 5.19 -13.86 4.92
C CYS A 31 4.05 -12.84 5.02
N CYS A 32 3.75 -12.39 6.24
CA CYS A 32 2.93 -11.20 6.45
C CYS A 32 3.78 -9.96 6.12
N THR A 33 3.21 -8.99 5.41
CA THR A 33 3.85 -7.69 5.18
C THR A 33 3.46 -6.73 6.30
N GLU A 34 4.25 -5.67 6.54
CA GLU A 34 3.97 -4.68 7.60
C GLU A 34 2.55 -4.05 7.47
N ASN A 35 2.06 -3.92 6.24
CA ASN A 35 0.73 -3.39 5.95
C ASN A 35 -0.41 -4.39 6.20
N PHE A 36 -0.12 -5.70 6.21
CA PHE A 36 -1.10 -6.78 6.40
C PHE A 36 -0.55 -7.82 7.38
N PRO A 37 -0.49 -7.49 8.69
CA PRO A 37 0.15 -8.33 9.70
C PRO A 37 -0.67 -9.60 10.00
N PHE A 38 -1.98 -9.58 9.77
CA PHE A 38 -2.89 -10.67 10.11
C PHE A 38 -3.56 -11.23 8.85
N ILE A 39 -3.40 -12.54 8.65
CA ILE A 39 -4.09 -13.27 7.58
C ILE A 39 -5.08 -14.23 8.25
N ASP A 40 -6.33 -14.16 7.84
CA ASP A 40 -7.38 -15.03 8.36
C ASP A 40 -7.12 -16.49 7.96
N ARG A 41 -6.91 -17.35 8.96
CA ARG A 41 -6.68 -18.79 8.79
C ARG A 41 -7.83 -19.46 8.07
N ASN A 42 -9.07 -19.10 8.40
CA ASN A 42 -10.24 -19.72 7.81
C ASN A 42 -10.32 -19.37 6.31
N LEU A 43 -10.09 -18.10 5.96
CA LEU A 43 -10.06 -17.68 4.56
C LEU A 43 -8.98 -18.41 3.75
N ILE A 44 -7.80 -18.61 4.32
CA ILE A 44 -6.73 -19.42 3.70
C ILE A 44 -7.24 -20.84 3.42
N THR A 45 -7.91 -21.48 4.39
CA THR A 45 -8.41 -22.85 4.20
C THR A 45 -9.46 -22.94 3.08
N LEU A 46 -10.38 -21.97 3.01
CA LEU A 46 -11.39 -21.89 1.95
C LEU A 46 -10.75 -21.72 0.57
N TRP A 47 -9.75 -20.83 0.45
CA TRP A 47 -9.01 -20.63 -0.80
C TRP A 47 -8.20 -21.86 -1.22
N ASN A 48 -7.57 -22.54 -0.27
CA ASN A 48 -6.86 -23.79 -0.54
C ASN A 48 -7.83 -24.88 -1.03
N HIS A 49 -9.02 -24.96 -0.46
CA HIS A 49 -10.05 -25.88 -0.92
C HIS A 49 -10.52 -25.55 -2.35
N ARG A 50 -10.80 -24.27 -2.63
CA ARG A 50 -11.11 -23.79 -3.97
C ARG A 50 -10.01 -24.15 -4.99
N LYS A 51 -8.74 -23.96 -4.66
CA LYS A 51 -7.61 -24.34 -5.52
C LYS A 51 -7.64 -25.83 -5.87
N LYS A 52 -7.94 -26.69 -4.89
CA LYS A 52 -8.09 -28.15 -5.12
C LYS A 52 -9.26 -28.48 -6.06
N ILE A 53 -10.40 -27.80 -5.92
CA ILE A 53 -11.54 -27.98 -6.83
C ILE A 53 -11.19 -27.53 -8.24
N VAL A 54 -10.54 -26.37 -8.39
CA VAL A 54 -10.11 -25.85 -9.70
C VAL A 54 -9.11 -26.79 -10.37
N ALA A 55 -8.16 -27.36 -9.61
CA ALA A 55 -7.23 -28.35 -10.13
C ALA A 55 -7.96 -29.62 -10.65
N ARG A 56 -8.97 -30.10 -9.91
CA ARG A 56 -9.83 -31.21 -10.34
C ARG A 56 -10.65 -30.86 -11.58
N LEU A 57 -11.22 -29.66 -11.64
CA LEU A 57 -11.99 -29.17 -12.78
C LEU A 57 -11.13 -29.02 -14.04
N ARG A 58 -9.86 -28.62 -13.89
CA ARG A 58 -8.94 -28.49 -15.03
C ARG A 58 -8.75 -29.82 -15.78
N ASN A 59 -8.76 -30.93 -15.04
CA ASN A 59 -8.64 -32.27 -15.61
C ASN A 59 -9.99 -32.80 -16.12
N ASN A 60 -11.12 -32.39 -15.51
CA ASN A 60 -12.47 -32.88 -15.82
C ASN A 60 -13.43 -31.71 -16.12
N LYS A 61 -13.23 -31.03 -17.25
CA LYS A 61 -13.94 -29.78 -17.57
C LYS A 61 -15.45 -29.94 -17.71
N ASP A 62 -15.90 -31.08 -18.24
CA ASP A 62 -17.31 -31.32 -18.57
C ASP A 62 -18.12 -31.84 -17.37
N ASN A 63 -17.48 -32.07 -16.22
CA ASN A 63 -18.16 -32.58 -15.04
C ASN A 63 -18.95 -31.47 -14.33
N ILE A 64 -20.28 -31.49 -14.55
CA ILE A 64 -21.25 -30.55 -13.97
C ILE A 64 -21.20 -30.55 -12.44
N HIS A 65 -20.94 -31.69 -11.78
CA HIS A 65 -20.89 -31.76 -10.32
C HIS A 65 -19.73 -30.94 -9.76
N ILE A 66 -18.55 -31.00 -10.37
CA ILE A 66 -17.37 -30.22 -9.95
C ILE A 66 -17.60 -28.73 -10.18
N GLN A 67 -18.27 -28.37 -11.28
CA GLN A 67 -18.65 -26.98 -11.55
C GLN A 67 -19.65 -26.43 -10.50
N LYS A 68 -20.67 -27.22 -10.14
CA LYS A 68 -21.61 -26.88 -9.07
C LYS A 68 -20.93 -26.78 -7.71
N GLU A 69 -20.03 -27.71 -7.39
CA GLU A 69 -19.22 -27.68 -6.16
C GLU A 69 -18.37 -26.39 -6.11
N LEU A 70 -17.74 -26.01 -7.23
CA LEU A 70 -16.97 -24.76 -7.32
C LEU A 70 -17.86 -23.52 -7.13
N ALA A 71 -19.05 -23.50 -7.72
CA ALA A 71 -20.00 -22.40 -7.57
C ALA A 71 -20.46 -22.25 -6.11
N ALA A 72 -20.82 -23.35 -5.45
CA ALA A 72 -21.17 -23.36 -4.03
C ALA A 72 -19.99 -22.88 -3.16
N HIS A 73 -18.77 -23.35 -3.42
CA HIS A 73 -17.59 -22.90 -2.68
C HIS A 73 -17.28 -21.42 -2.88
N LYS A 74 -17.48 -20.90 -4.10
CA LYS A 74 -17.35 -19.46 -4.38
C LYS A 74 -18.35 -18.65 -3.56
N GLN A 75 -19.59 -19.11 -3.46
CA GLN A 75 -20.62 -18.44 -2.65
C GLN A 75 -20.23 -18.43 -1.17
N VAL A 76 -19.76 -19.54 -0.63
CA VAL A 76 -19.28 -19.62 0.77
C VAL A 76 -18.14 -18.65 1.04
N ILE A 77 -17.14 -18.60 0.14
CA ILE A 77 -16.02 -17.64 0.24
C ILE A 77 -16.55 -16.21 0.26
N GLN A 78 -17.43 -15.86 -0.70
CA GLN A 78 -17.98 -14.51 -0.81
C GLN A 78 -18.77 -14.11 0.45
N THR A 79 -19.62 -14.99 0.97
CA THR A 79 -20.37 -14.72 2.20
C THR A 79 -19.44 -14.49 3.39
N TYR A 80 -18.36 -15.26 3.49
CA TYR A 80 -17.39 -15.12 4.56
C TYR A 80 -16.57 -13.84 4.42
N ASP A 81 -16.15 -13.50 3.20
CA ASP A 81 -15.43 -12.27 2.88
C ASP A 81 -16.26 -11.03 3.24
N ASP A 82 -17.55 -11.04 2.91
CA ASP A 82 -18.48 -9.96 3.24
C ASP A 82 -18.64 -9.80 4.77
N ASP A 83 -18.80 -10.91 5.49
CA ASP A 83 -18.91 -10.89 6.95
C ASP A 83 -17.61 -10.45 7.63
N LEU A 84 -16.46 -10.89 7.12
CA LEU A 84 -15.15 -10.47 7.60
C LEU A 84 -14.93 -8.98 7.36
N ALA A 85 -15.29 -8.48 6.17
CA ALA A 85 -15.23 -7.05 5.85
C ALA A 85 -16.11 -6.22 6.81
N ARG A 86 -17.33 -6.68 7.12
CA ARG A 86 -18.21 -6.03 8.10
C ARG A 86 -17.62 -6.01 9.51
N ARG A 87 -17.01 -7.12 9.96
CA ARG A 87 -16.36 -7.19 11.27
C ARG A 87 -15.16 -6.26 11.34
N ASN A 88 -14.26 -6.33 10.36
CA ASN A 88 -13.09 -5.46 10.28
C ASN A 88 -13.50 -3.99 10.22
N TRP A 89 -14.57 -3.66 9.50
CA TRP A 89 -15.11 -2.30 9.46
C TRP A 89 -15.65 -1.86 10.83
N ARG A 90 -16.40 -2.71 11.52
CA ARG A 90 -16.90 -2.43 12.87
C ARG A 90 -15.74 -2.19 13.84
N GLU A 91 -14.74 -3.08 13.86
CA GLU A 91 -13.54 -2.92 14.69
C GLU A 91 -12.80 -1.62 14.36
N THR A 92 -12.72 -1.27 13.07
CA THR A 92 -12.14 0.01 12.64
C THR A 92 -12.94 1.18 13.21
N CYS A 93 -14.27 1.18 13.11
CA CYS A 93 -15.12 2.22 13.69
C CYS A 93 -15.02 2.30 15.22
N GLU A 94 -14.96 1.16 15.92
CA GLU A 94 -14.77 1.11 17.36
C GLU A 94 -13.40 1.68 17.76
N SER A 95 -12.34 1.39 17.00
CA SER A 95 -11.00 1.94 17.24
C SER A 95 -10.92 3.47 17.05
N ILE A 96 -11.84 4.03 16.26
CA ILE A 96 -11.94 5.47 15.99
C ILE A 96 -12.71 6.18 17.11
N ASN A 97 -13.64 5.49 17.78
CA ASN A 97 -14.51 6.06 18.78
C ASN A 97 -13.69 6.56 20.00
N GLY A 98 -13.61 7.88 20.18
CA GLY A 98 -12.80 8.52 21.23
C GLY A 98 -11.41 9.02 20.80
N ARG A 99 -10.98 8.84 19.54
CA ARG A 99 -9.68 9.32 19.01
C ARG A 99 -9.83 10.10 17.69
N LEU A 100 -10.63 11.17 17.70
CA LEU A 100 -11.02 11.93 16.51
C LEU A 100 -9.89 12.75 15.83
N HIS A 101 -8.74 12.93 16.46
CA HIS A 101 -7.68 13.83 15.97
C HIS A 101 -6.66 13.20 15.00
N LEU A 102 -6.88 11.98 14.49
CA LEU A 102 -5.90 11.34 13.62
C LEU A 102 -6.12 11.67 12.14
N ALA A 103 -5.06 12.11 11.46
CA ALA A 103 -5.00 12.23 9.99
C ALA A 103 -5.44 10.94 9.25
N ARG A 104 -5.33 9.79 9.91
CA ARG A 104 -5.82 8.49 9.42
C ARG A 104 -7.34 8.45 9.23
N ILE A 105 -8.13 9.06 10.13
CA ILE A 105 -9.60 9.10 10.04
C ILE A 105 -10.02 9.96 8.86
N TRP A 106 -9.38 11.12 8.69
CA TRP A 106 -9.61 11.99 7.53
C TRP A 106 -9.28 11.30 6.21
N LYS A 107 -8.22 10.48 6.15
CA LYS A 107 -7.94 9.65 4.95
C LYS A 107 -9.05 8.63 4.68
N ILE A 108 -9.58 7.97 5.70
CA ILE A 108 -10.68 7.00 5.58
C ILE A 108 -11.97 7.72 5.12
N LEU A 109 -12.35 8.81 5.79
CA LEU A 109 -13.50 9.65 5.42
C LEU A 109 -13.37 10.18 4.00
N LYS A 110 -12.19 10.66 3.62
CA LYS A 110 -11.90 11.12 2.26
C LYS A 110 -12.03 9.98 1.25
N GLY A 111 -11.58 8.77 1.58
CA GLY A 111 -11.79 7.60 0.72
C GLY A 111 -13.25 7.16 0.59
N LEU A 112 -14.09 7.42 1.61
CA LEU A 112 -15.54 7.14 1.56
C LEU A 112 -16.33 8.24 0.82
N LEU A 113 -15.89 9.50 0.92
CA LEU A 113 -16.54 10.67 0.32
C LEU A 113 -16.07 10.93 -1.12
N GLU A 114 -14.79 10.72 -1.40
CA GLU A 114 -14.26 10.79 -2.76
C GLU A 114 -14.63 9.51 -3.49
N HIS A 115 -15.59 9.62 -4.40
CA HIS A 115 -15.72 8.70 -5.51
C HIS A 115 -14.35 8.66 -6.19
N SER A 116 -13.66 7.52 -6.06
CA SER A 116 -12.37 7.21 -6.68
C SER A 116 -12.17 8.02 -7.95
N ARG A 117 -11.35 9.09 -7.89
CA ARG A 117 -11.05 9.86 -9.10
C ARG A 117 -10.45 8.87 -10.10
N PRO A 118 -11.06 8.67 -11.28
CA PRO A 118 -10.55 7.69 -12.21
C PRO A 118 -9.12 8.11 -12.60
N GLN A 119 -8.18 7.17 -12.49
CA GLN A 119 -6.79 7.37 -12.92
C GLN A 119 -6.68 7.80 -14.39
N HIS A 120 -7.75 7.59 -15.18
CA HIS A 120 -7.88 7.90 -16.60
C HIS A 120 -8.52 9.27 -16.88
N THR A 121 -8.13 10.31 -16.15
CA THR A 121 -8.67 11.66 -16.38
C THR A 121 -8.35 12.14 -17.80
N LEU A 122 -7.14 11.85 -18.31
CA LEU A 122 -6.74 12.19 -19.69
C LEU A 122 -7.54 11.44 -20.75
N THR A 123 -7.72 10.13 -20.59
CA THR A 123 -8.47 9.30 -21.55
C THR A 123 -9.94 9.72 -21.62
N LYS A 124 -10.50 10.17 -20.49
CA LYS A 124 -11.86 10.72 -20.43
C LYS A 124 -11.97 12.06 -21.15
N ILE A 125 -10.99 12.95 -20.97
CA ILE A 125 -10.96 14.24 -21.68
C ILE A 125 -10.80 14.02 -23.19
N GLN A 126 -9.94 13.08 -23.61
CA GLN A 126 -9.77 12.70 -25.02
C GLN A 126 -11.08 12.21 -25.65
N LEU A 127 -11.80 11.30 -24.98
CA LEU A 127 -13.08 10.78 -25.48
C LEU A 127 -14.18 11.85 -25.50
N THR A 128 -14.17 12.76 -24.51
CA THR A 128 -15.19 13.83 -24.40
C THR A 128 -14.99 14.90 -25.46
N LEU A 129 -13.74 15.23 -25.78
CA LEU A 129 -13.39 16.26 -26.75
C LEU A 129 -13.16 15.71 -28.17
N GLN A 130 -13.06 14.38 -28.35
CA GLN A 130 -12.72 13.71 -29.61
C GLN A 130 -11.44 14.25 -30.29
N LEU A 131 -10.48 14.73 -29.49
CA LEU A 131 -9.20 15.25 -29.99
C LEU A 131 -8.12 14.16 -29.94
N GLY A 132 -7.22 14.19 -30.92
CA GLY A 132 -6.01 13.36 -30.91
C GLY A 132 -5.01 13.81 -29.85
N ASP A 133 -4.08 12.93 -29.46
CA ASP A 133 -3.10 13.17 -28.38
C ASP A 133 -2.31 14.48 -28.55
N GLU A 134 -1.88 14.81 -29.77
CA GLU A 134 -1.09 16.02 -30.04
C GLU A 134 -1.93 17.31 -29.96
N GLU A 135 -3.21 17.25 -30.29
CA GLU A 135 -4.10 18.41 -30.22
C GLU A 135 -4.49 18.70 -28.78
N LEU A 136 -4.80 17.65 -28.01
CA LEU A 136 -5.02 17.75 -26.57
C LEU A 136 -3.80 18.36 -25.87
N ARG A 137 -2.59 17.93 -26.25
CA ARG A 137 -1.35 18.45 -25.68
C ARG A 137 -1.19 19.95 -25.92
N LYS A 138 -1.49 20.43 -27.13
CA LYS A 138 -1.44 21.87 -27.46
C LYS A 138 -2.45 22.67 -26.64
N VAL A 139 -3.69 22.21 -26.57
CA VAL A 139 -4.74 22.87 -25.77
C VAL A 139 -4.36 22.94 -24.29
N LEU A 140 -3.82 21.84 -23.73
CA LEU A 140 -3.37 21.82 -22.34
C LEU A 140 -2.18 22.75 -22.10
N CYS A 141 -1.21 22.77 -23.01
CA CYS A 141 -0.08 23.70 -22.94
C CYS A 141 -0.55 25.15 -22.97
N ASP A 142 -1.46 25.52 -23.88
CA ASP A 142 -1.94 26.90 -24.00
C ASP A 142 -2.81 27.32 -22.81
N THR A 143 -3.58 26.38 -22.23
CA THR A 143 -4.47 26.67 -21.10
C THR A 143 -3.72 26.79 -19.77
N PHE A 144 -2.78 25.88 -19.50
CA PHE A 144 -2.11 25.80 -18.19
C PHE A 144 -0.72 26.44 -18.17
N TYR A 145 -0.09 26.58 -19.33
CA TYR A 145 1.22 27.23 -19.49
C TYR A 145 1.14 28.29 -20.58
N PRO A 146 0.32 29.35 -20.40
CA PRO A 146 0.31 30.46 -21.33
C PRO A 146 1.75 30.95 -21.45
N ARG A 147 2.32 30.85 -22.66
CA ARG A 147 3.67 31.34 -22.96
C ARG A 147 3.66 32.83 -22.75
N THR A 148 3.96 33.25 -21.54
CA THR A 148 4.30 34.63 -21.25
C THR A 148 5.55 34.87 -22.06
N THR A 149 5.43 35.67 -23.11
CA THR A 149 6.59 36.22 -23.82
C THR A 149 7.55 36.70 -22.76
N VAL A 150 8.78 36.20 -22.78
CA VAL A 150 9.84 36.59 -21.86
C VAL A 150 9.90 38.11 -21.90
N GLN A 151 9.30 38.78 -20.92
CA GLN A 151 9.58 40.17 -20.69
C GLN A 151 11.02 40.17 -20.18
N ASP A 152 11.88 40.95 -20.84
CA ASP A 152 13.21 41.21 -20.32
C ASP A 152 13.05 41.64 -18.86
N LEU A 153 13.61 40.84 -17.95
CA LEU A 153 13.56 41.17 -16.54
C LEU A 153 14.18 42.56 -16.36
N PRO A 154 13.58 43.44 -15.55
CA PRO A 154 14.18 44.74 -15.28
C PRO A 154 15.62 44.52 -14.78
N HIS A 155 16.58 45.19 -15.42
CA HIS A 155 18.00 45.11 -15.05
C HIS A 155 18.15 45.50 -13.59
N TYR A 156 18.36 44.50 -12.72
CA TYR A 156 18.63 44.73 -11.32
C TYR A 156 20.08 45.19 -11.21
N PRO A 157 20.36 46.38 -10.67
CA PRO A 157 21.73 46.79 -10.40
C PRO A 157 22.33 45.80 -9.40
N VAL A 158 23.49 45.24 -9.75
CA VAL A 158 24.27 44.38 -8.86
C VAL A 158 24.84 45.28 -7.77
N TYR A 159 24.16 45.38 -6.63
CA TYR A 159 24.75 45.96 -5.44
C TYR A 159 25.74 44.94 -4.88
N SER A 160 27.04 45.20 -5.04
CA SER A 160 28.06 44.51 -4.25
C SER A 160 27.92 44.99 -2.81
N ILE A 161 27.19 44.23 -2.00
CA ILE A 161 27.11 44.50 -0.56
C ILE A 161 28.49 44.17 0.01
N SER A 162 29.30 45.20 0.22
CA SER A 162 30.63 45.05 0.84
C SER A 162 30.46 44.44 2.23
N GLY A 163 31.13 43.33 2.49
CA GLY A 163 31.09 42.62 3.78
C GLY A 163 30.26 41.33 3.79
N MET A 164 29.64 40.92 2.68
CA MET A 164 28.91 39.64 2.63
C MET A 164 29.83 38.43 2.56
N ASP A 165 31.05 38.61 2.04
CA ASP A 165 32.13 37.62 1.96
C ASP A 165 33.27 37.88 2.97
N SER A 166 33.09 38.78 3.95
CA SER A 166 34.11 39.00 4.99
C SER A 166 34.01 37.96 6.11
N ASP A 167 35.13 37.67 6.76
CA ASP A 167 35.19 36.76 7.90
C ASP A 167 34.21 37.19 9.01
N CYS A 168 33.41 36.24 9.50
CA CYS A 168 32.46 36.48 10.59
C CYS A 168 33.18 37.02 11.83
N THR A 169 32.71 38.15 12.37
CA THR A 169 33.29 38.73 13.57
C THR A 169 32.72 38.09 14.85
N ALA A 170 33.50 38.08 15.93
CA ALA A 170 33.09 37.49 17.21
C ALA A 170 31.82 38.16 17.80
N ALA A 171 31.61 39.44 17.50
CA ALA A 171 30.41 40.18 17.91
C ALA A 171 29.15 39.64 17.23
N GLU A 172 29.20 39.38 15.91
CA GLU A 172 28.09 38.81 15.15
C GLU A 172 27.74 37.40 15.63
N LEU A 173 28.78 36.62 15.97
CA LEU A 173 28.60 35.27 16.50
C LEU A 173 27.91 35.28 17.87
N SER A 174 28.29 36.21 18.75
CA SER A 174 27.64 36.38 20.06
C SER A 174 26.18 36.83 19.94
N LEU A 175 25.89 37.69 18.96
CA LEU A 175 24.54 38.15 18.67
C LEU A 175 23.70 37.01 18.09
N ALA A 176 24.23 36.24 17.13
CA ALA A 176 23.55 35.07 16.59
C ALA A 176 23.20 34.02 17.66
N LEU A 177 24.11 33.76 18.60
CA LEU A 177 23.86 32.88 19.74
C LEU A 177 22.74 33.41 20.65
N SER A 178 22.62 34.72 20.81
CA SER A 178 21.53 35.33 21.58
C SER A 178 20.15 35.19 20.90
N TYR A 179 20.12 35.14 19.57
CA TYR A 179 18.89 34.95 18.78
C TYR A 179 18.48 33.48 18.65
N MET A 180 19.37 32.53 18.93
CA MET A 180 19.04 31.10 18.89
C MET A 180 18.08 30.75 20.03
N THR A 181 16.90 30.25 19.67
CA THR A 181 15.95 29.67 20.62
C THR A 181 15.95 28.16 20.52
N LYS A 182 15.39 27.48 21.53
CA LYS A 182 15.43 26.01 21.70
C LYS A 182 14.86 25.21 20.50
N ASN A 183 14.16 25.85 19.56
CA ASN A 183 13.53 25.25 18.39
C ASN A 183 14.20 25.62 17.04
N THR A 184 15.32 26.34 17.04
CA THR A 184 15.98 26.81 15.81
C THR A 184 17.38 26.24 15.59
N ALA A 185 17.69 25.08 16.16
CA ALA A 185 18.89 24.34 15.75
C ALA A 185 18.61 23.62 14.41
N PRO A 186 19.45 23.80 13.37
CA PRO A 186 19.41 22.93 12.21
C PRO A 186 20.00 21.58 12.58
N GLY A 187 19.12 20.59 12.73
CA GLY A 187 19.41 19.18 12.96
C GLY A 187 18.17 18.35 12.70
#